data_AF-A0A965S6T1-F1
#
_entry.id   AF-A0A965S6T1-F1
#
_cell.length_a   1.000
_cell.length_b   1.000
_cell.length_c   1.000
_cell.angle_alpha   90.00
_cell.angle_beta   90.00
_cell.angle_gamma   90.00
#
_symmetry.space_group_name_H-M   'P 1'
#
loop_
_entity.id
_entity.type
_entity.pdbx_description
1 polymer ?
#
loop_
_entity_poly.entity_id
_entity_poly.type
_entity_poly.pdbx_seq_one_letter_code
_entity_poly.pdbx_strand_id
1 'polypeptide(L)'
;MTASSSPNAHRDLAIGALAGVAIGFGLSLLPAASDLRSAPLWLVTLLGSVFIAALKMTMAPLIFASVASGIKALWAHHDAGRIWKLTLGFFAFTASIAVAIGIVAANLFEPGRGLPPGLLGAAATAQAAPDAAEFVRHLLVDSLQNPFHALADTLVLPLIVAALLLGAAIGQAPQRFATLGRLVDELLDLALLVVGWVMRFAPLGIGALLAKLVATASLAVFGALASFALVVTATTLLHGL
;
A
#
# COMPACT_ATOMS: atom_id res chain seq x y z
N MET A 1 23.42 -8.33 0.77
CA MET A 1 22.76 -9.66 0.73
C MET A 1 21.38 -9.47 0.14
N THR A 2 21.26 -9.55 -1.18
CA THR A 2 19.98 -9.43 -1.88
C THR A 2 19.12 -10.61 -1.44
N ALA A 3 17.94 -10.34 -0.88
CA ALA A 3 16.92 -11.35 -0.69
C ALA A 3 16.68 -11.99 -2.07
N SER A 4 17.26 -13.17 -2.30
CA SER A 4 16.99 -13.94 -3.49
C SER A 4 15.52 -14.33 -3.39
N SER A 5 14.66 -13.56 -4.06
CA SER A 5 13.40 -14.09 -4.54
C SER A 5 13.73 -15.43 -5.18
N SER A 6 13.07 -16.51 -4.77
CA SER A 6 13.17 -17.77 -5.51
C SER A 6 13.00 -17.43 -7.00
N PRO A 7 13.73 -18.08 -7.93
CA PRO A 7 13.56 -17.82 -9.37
C PRO A 7 12.10 -17.99 -9.86
N ASN A 8 11.23 -18.51 -8.99
CA ASN A 8 9.81 -18.77 -9.21
C ASN A 8 8.86 -17.95 -8.31
N ALA A 9 9.28 -16.85 -7.67
CA ALA A 9 8.44 -16.12 -6.71
C ALA A 9 7.06 -15.70 -7.26
N HIS A 10 6.98 -15.35 -8.54
CA HIS A 10 5.74 -15.06 -9.25
C HIS A 10 4.85 -16.32 -9.39
N ARG A 11 5.44 -17.49 -9.62
CA ARG A 11 4.73 -18.78 -9.64
C ARG A 11 4.23 -19.16 -8.25
N ASP A 12 5.07 -18.97 -7.23
CA ASP A 12 4.71 -19.27 -5.84
C ASP A 12 3.48 -18.44 -5.42
N LEU A 13 3.45 -17.15 -5.80
CA LEU A 13 2.32 -16.26 -5.58
C LEU A 13 1.05 -16.73 -6.31
N ALA A 14 1.19 -17.11 -7.59
CA ALA A 14 0.08 -17.62 -8.39
C ALA A 14 -0.48 -18.93 -7.84
N ILE A 15 0.39 -19.85 -7.41
CA ILE A 15 0.00 -21.12 -6.78
C ILE A 15 -0.73 -20.85 -5.46
N GLY A 16 -0.19 -19.97 -4.61
CA GLY A 16 -0.82 -19.57 -3.36
C GLY A 16 -2.21 -18.96 -3.58
N ALA A 17 -2.34 -18.09 -4.59
CA ALA A 17 -3.61 -17.48 -4.96
C ALA A 17 -4.63 -18.52 -5.47
N LEU A 18 -4.23 -19.40 -6.38
CA LEU A 18 -5.10 -20.46 -6.92
C LEU A 18 -5.53 -21.45 -5.84
N ALA A 19 -4.61 -21.87 -4.97
CA ALA A 19 -4.92 -22.73 -3.83
C ALA A 19 -5.89 -22.04 -2.87
N GLY A 20 -5.69 -20.75 -2.59
CA GLY A 20 -6.60 -19.94 -1.80
C GLY A 20 -8.01 -19.90 -2.37
N VAL A 21 -8.14 -19.62 -3.67
CA VAL A 21 -9.43 -19.63 -4.38
C VAL A 21 -10.10 -21.00 -4.29
N ALA A 22 -9.37 -22.08 -4.52
CA ALA A 22 -9.90 -23.45 -4.44
C ALA A 22 -10.39 -23.79 -3.02
N ILE A 23 -9.62 -23.45 -1.99
CA ILE A 23 -10.00 -23.64 -0.58
C ILE A 23 -11.25 -22.82 -0.26
N GLY A 24 -11.26 -21.54 -0.63
CA GLY A 24 -12.40 -20.66 -0.38
C GLY A 24 -13.67 -21.14 -1.08
N PHE A 25 -13.56 -21.64 -2.32
CA PHE A 25 -14.67 -22.23 -3.04
C PHE A 25 -15.19 -23.49 -2.34
N GLY A 26 -14.31 -24.40 -1.93
CA GLY A 26 -14.71 -25.58 -1.16
C GLY A 26 -15.44 -25.22 0.15
N LEU A 27 -14.95 -24.22 0.88
CA LEU A 27 -15.62 -23.72 2.09
C LEU A 27 -16.96 -23.04 1.80
N SER A 28 -17.11 -22.40 0.64
CA SER A 28 -18.35 -21.73 0.24
C SER A 28 -19.52 -22.72 0.05
N LEU A 29 -19.22 -23.97 -0.35
CA LEU A 29 -20.21 -25.04 -0.55
C LEU A 29 -20.74 -25.62 0.77
N LEU A 30 -20.00 -25.44 1.87
CA LEU A 30 -20.42 -25.90 3.20
C LEU A 30 -21.46 -24.94 3.80
N PRO A 31 -22.49 -25.45 4.48
CA PRO A 31 -23.46 -24.61 5.19
C PRO A 31 -22.76 -23.67 6.18
N ALA A 32 -23.22 -22.42 6.26
CA ALA A 32 -22.60 -21.39 7.10
C ALA A 32 -22.56 -21.78 8.60
N ALA A 33 -23.55 -22.56 9.07
CA ALA A 33 -23.66 -23.04 10.45
C ALA A 33 -22.89 -24.34 10.72
N SER A 34 -22.15 -24.89 9.75
CA SER A 34 -21.41 -26.14 9.94
C SER A 34 -20.10 -25.91 10.68
N ASP A 35 -19.85 -26.72 11.71
CA ASP A 35 -18.57 -26.71 12.44
C ASP A 35 -17.37 -27.05 11.54
N LEU A 36 -17.63 -27.79 10.44
CA LEU A 36 -16.65 -28.12 9.41
C LEU A 36 -16.14 -26.89 8.63
N ARG A 37 -16.91 -25.79 8.61
CA ARG A 37 -16.53 -24.54 7.94
C ARG A 37 -15.89 -23.53 8.89
N SER A 38 -16.31 -23.50 10.15
CA SER A 38 -15.90 -22.46 11.11
C SER A 38 -14.41 -22.51 11.43
N ALA A 39 -13.84 -23.69 11.70
CA ALA A 39 -12.43 -23.83 12.04
C ALA A 39 -11.47 -23.48 10.88
N PRO A 40 -11.66 -24.00 9.64
CA PRO A 40 -10.83 -23.59 8.51
C PRO A 40 -10.97 -22.10 8.16
N LEU A 41 -12.19 -21.56 8.23
CA LEU A 41 -12.45 -20.14 7.95
C LEU A 41 -11.75 -19.22 8.95
N TRP A 42 -11.75 -19.59 10.24
CA TRP A 42 -11.00 -18.90 11.27
C TRP A 42 -9.49 -18.92 10.97
N LEU A 43 -8.95 -20.08 10.60
CA LEU A 43 -7.52 -20.23 10.31
C LEU A 43 -7.07 -19.37 9.12
N VAL A 44 -7.79 -19.40 8.00
CA VAL A 44 -7.46 -18.54 6.85
C VAL A 44 -7.65 -17.06 7.17
N THR A 45 -8.64 -16.72 8.00
CA THR A 45 -8.82 -15.34 8.46
C THR A 45 -7.66 -14.87 9.33
N LEU A 46 -7.18 -15.71 10.24
CA LEU A 46 -6.03 -15.41 11.09
C LEU A 46 -4.76 -15.25 10.25
N LEU A 47 -4.48 -16.21 9.35
CA LEU A 47 -3.30 -16.15 8.47
C LEU A 47 -3.30 -14.90 7.58
N GLY A 48 -4.45 -14.57 6.98
CA GLY A 48 -4.59 -13.34 6.20
C GLY A 48 -4.40 -12.08 7.05
N SER A 49 -4.91 -12.07 8.29
CA SER A 49 -4.75 -10.93 9.20
C SER A 49 -3.29 -10.76 9.66
N VAL A 50 -2.60 -11.85 9.98
CA VAL A 50 -1.16 -11.84 10.30
C VAL A 50 -0.35 -11.31 9.12
N PHE A 51 -0.68 -11.72 7.88
CA PHE A 51 -0.01 -11.19 6.70
C PHE A 51 -0.21 -9.69 6.52
N ILE A 52 -1.44 -9.19 6.65
CA ILE A 52 -1.72 -7.74 6.59
C ILE A 52 -1.01 -6.99 7.71
N ALA A 53 -0.99 -7.53 8.94
CA ALA A 53 -0.28 -6.93 10.06
C ALA A 53 1.24 -6.86 9.82
N ALA A 54 1.84 -7.93 9.29
CA ALA A 54 3.25 -7.98 8.93
C ALA A 54 3.59 -6.97 7.83
N LEU A 55 2.72 -6.81 6.82
CA LEU A 55 2.89 -5.78 5.78
C LEU A 55 2.79 -4.36 6.35
N LYS A 56 1.81 -4.10 7.23
CA LYS A 56 1.65 -2.79 7.88
C LYS A 56 2.85 -2.44 8.75
N MET A 57 3.41 -3.42 9.47
CA MET A 57 4.59 -3.25 10.33
C MET A 57 5.81 -2.78 9.54
N THR A 58 6.00 -3.24 8.29
CA THR A 58 7.15 -2.83 7.48
C THR A 58 6.98 -1.45 6.83
N MET A 59 5.75 -0.93 6.71
CA MET A 59 5.50 0.31 5.98
C MET A 59 6.16 1.52 6.63
N ALA A 60 5.99 1.73 7.93
CA ALA A 60 6.50 2.95 8.58
C ALA A 60 8.03 3.08 8.52
N PRO A 61 8.84 2.06 8.90
CA PRO A 61 10.30 2.14 8.78
C PRO A 61 10.76 2.29 7.33
N LEU A 62 10.12 1.56 6.40
CA LEU A 62 10.49 1.58 4.99
C LEU A 62 10.22 2.96 4.36
N ILE A 63 9.02 3.52 4.55
CA ILE A 63 8.64 4.83 4.01
C ILE A 63 9.61 5.89 4.53
N PHE A 64 9.85 5.92 5.85
CA PHE A 64 10.73 6.90 6.45
C PHE A 64 12.16 6.81 5.92
N ALA A 65 12.77 5.62 5.98
CA ALA A 65 14.14 5.42 5.57
C ALA A 65 14.33 5.63 4.06
N SER A 66 13.37 5.15 3.24
CA SER A 66 13.41 5.31 1.78
C SER A 66 13.34 6.78 1.38
N VAL A 67 12.39 7.55 1.93
CA VAL A 67 12.26 8.98 1.63
C VAL A 67 13.47 9.75 2.14
N ALA A 68 13.92 9.52 3.38
CA ALA A 68 15.06 10.23 3.94
C ALA A 68 16.37 9.93 3.18
N SER A 69 16.62 8.66 2.83
CA SER A 69 17.79 8.25 2.02
C SER A 69 17.73 8.87 0.62
N GLY A 70 16.57 8.79 -0.04
CA GLY A 70 16.37 9.34 -1.39
C GLY A 70 16.59 10.86 -1.46
N ILE A 71 16.02 11.61 -0.52
CA ILE A 71 16.22 13.07 -0.46
C ILE A 71 17.67 13.42 -0.14
N LYS A 72 18.30 12.74 0.81
CA LYS A 72 19.72 12.94 1.12
C LYS A 72 20.59 12.80 -0.13
N ALA A 73 20.36 11.76 -0.95
CA ALA A 73 21.10 11.53 -2.18
C ALA A 73 20.89 12.65 -3.22
N LEU A 74 19.66 13.16 -3.35
CA LEU A 74 19.35 14.26 -4.27
C LEU A 74 20.08 15.55 -3.86
N TRP A 75 20.09 15.91 -2.57
CA TRP A 75 20.71 17.15 -2.07
C TRP A 75 22.24 17.16 -2.11
N ALA A 76 22.89 16.00 -2.24
CA ALA A 76 24.33 15.92 -2.44
C ALA A 76 24.80 16.45 -3.81
N HIS A 77 23.88 16.72 -4.76
CA HIS A 77 24.17 17.19 -6.10
C HIS A 77 23.86 18.68 -6.26
N HIS A 78 24.76 19.44 -6.92
CA HIS A 78 24.64 20.90 -7.07
C HIS A 78 23.37 21.38 -7.81
N ASP A 79 22.72 20.54 -8.62
CA ASP A 79 21.50 20.85 -9.38
C ASP A 79 20.20 20.36 -8.74
N ALA A 80 20.23 19.90 -7.47
CA ALA A 80 19.10 19.28 -6.78
C ALA A 80 17.78 20.08 -6.89
N GLY A 81 17.84 21.41 -6.73
CA GLY A 81 16.66 22.26 -6.74
C GLY A 81 15.98 22.39 -8.12
N ARG A 82 16.73 22.35 -9.22
CA ARG A 82 16.16 22.39 -10.57
C ARG A 82 15.52 21.06 -10.92
N ILE A 83 16.22 19.96 -10.64
CA ILE A 83 15.74 18.60 -10.88
C ILE A 83 14.46 18.36 -10.08
N TRP A 84 14.44 18.71 -8.79
CA TRP A 84 13.26 18.56 -7.94
C TRP A 84 12.02 19.29 -8.50
N LYS A 85 12.17 20.56 -8.90
CA LYS A 85 11.04 21.34 -9.45
C LYS A 85 10.49 20.74 -10.75
N LEU A 86 11.37 20.29 -11.65
CA LEU A 86 10.97 19.64 -12.89
C LEU A 86 10.24 18.32 -12.60
N THR A 87 10.79 17.49 -11.71
CA THR A 87 10.20 16.22 -11.31
C THR A 87 8.84 16.42 -10.64
N LEU A 88 8.73 17.37 -9.70
CA LEU A 88 7.47 17.67 -9.02
C LEU A 88 6.41 18.19 -10.00
N GLY A 89 6.78 19.09 -10.92
CA GLY A 89 5.88 19.58 -11.96
C GLY A 89 5.42 18.45 -12.90
N PHE A 90 6.34 17.58 -13.32
CA PHE A 90 6.03 16.41 -14.13
C PHE A 90 5.06 15.46 -13.40
N PHE A 91 5.34 15.08 -12.15
CA PHE A 91 4.47 14.20 -11.36
C PHE A 91 3.10 14.84 -11.08
N ALA A 92 3.05 16.12 -10.73
CA ALA A 92 1.79 16.81 -10.49
C ALA A 92 0.92 16.84 -11.76
N PHE A 93 1.54 17.08 -12.92
CA PHE A 93 0.84 17.08 -14.20
C PHE A 93 0.31 15.69 -14.57
N THR A 94 1.17 14.66 -14.56
CA THR A 94 0.75 13.29 -14.92
C THR A 94 -0.23 12.71 -13.92
N ALA A 95 -0.07 12.95 -12.62
CA ALA A 95 -1.03 12.54 -11.59
C ALA A 95 -2.39 13.23 -11.76
N SER A 96 -2.41 14.53 -12.12
CA SER A 96 -3.66 15.23 -12.40
C SER A 96 -4.41 14.61 -13.58
N ILE A 97 -3.69 14.25 -14.64
CA ILE A 97 -4.26 13.52 -15.79
C ILE A 97 -4.77 12.13 -15.36
N ALA A 98 -3.98 11.37 -14.59
CA ALA A 98 -4.37 10.06 -14.09
C ALA A 98 -5.64 10.11 -13.22
N VAL A 99 -5.72 11.08 -12.30
CA VAL A 99 -6.90 11.30 -11.46
C VAL A 99 -8.11 11.70 -12.29
N ALA A 100 -7.95 12.58 -13.28
CA ALA A 100 -9.04 12.97 -14.18
C ALA A 100 -9.58 11.76 -14.96
N ILE A 101 -8.70 10.93 -15.54
CA ILE A 101 -9.08 9.69 -16.23
C ILE A 101 -9.78 8.73 -15.26
N GLY A 102 -9.25 8.54 -14.05
CA GLY A 102 -9.82 7.68 -13.03
C GLY A 102 -11.21 8.11 -12.59
N ILE A 103 -11.43 9.42 -12.36
CA ILE A 103 -12.74 9.97 -12.00
C ILE A 103 -13.73 9.80 -13.16
N VAL A 104 -13.33 10.11 -14.40
CA VAL A 104 -14.19 9.93 -15.57
C VAL A 104 -14.59 8.46 -15.73
N ALA A 105 -13.63 7.53 -15.64
CA ALA A 105 -13.90 6.11 -15.76
C ALA A 105 -14.77 5.58 -14.60
N ALA A 106 -14.53 6.01 -13.37
CA ALA A 106 -15.34 5.61 -12.21
C ALA A 106 -16.80 6.07 -12.35
N ASN A 107 -17.05 7.27 -12.88
CA ASN A 107 -18.40 7.77 -13.12
C ASN A 107 -19.06 7.15 -14.36
N LEU A 108 -18.28 6.75 -15.37
CA LEU A 108 -18.82 6.15 -16.60
C LEU A 108 -19.18 4.67 -16.42
N PHE A 109 -18.31 3.89 -15.76
CA PHE A 109 -18.49 2.45 -15.61
C PHE A 109 -19.15 2.06 -14.29
N GLU A 110 -19.17 2.96 -13.30
CA GLU A 110 -19.77 2.77 -11.97
C GLU A 110 -19.48 1.37 -11.37
N PRO A 111 -18.20 0.96 -11.24
CA PRO A 111 -17.88 -0.40 -10.79
C PRO A 111 -18.42 -0.63 -9.37
N GLY A 112 -19.31 -1.61 -9.21
CA GLY A 112 -19.98 -1.92 -7.94
C GLY A 112 -21.38 -1.34 -7.78
N ARG A 113 -21.93 -0.67 -8.82
CA ARG A 113 -23.34 -0.28 -8.86
C ARG A 113 -24.25 -1.48 -8.55
N GLY A 114 -25.21 -1.28 -7.65
CA GLY A 114 -26.18 -2.32 -7.28
C GLY A 114 -25.74 -3.26 -6.15
N LEU A 115 -24.53 -3.09 -5.61
CA LEU A 115 -24.16 -3.75 -4.35
C LEU A 115 -24.84 -3.06 -3.16
N PRO A 116 -25.53 -3.79 -2.26
CA PRO A 116 -26.05 -3.20 -1.04
C PRO A 116 -24.95 -2.59 -0.17
N PRO A 117 -25.22 -1.45 0.48
CA PRO A 117 -24.26 -0.80 1.38
C PRO A 117 -23.84 -1.76 2.50
N GLY A 118 -22.53 -1.85 2.75
CA GLY A 118 -21.96 -2.71 3.79
C GLY A 118 -21.53 -4.11 3.34
N LEU A 119 -21.80 -4.53 2.09
CA LEU A 119 -21.34 -5.84 1.58
C LEU A 119 -19.81 -5.99 1.51
N LEU A 120 -19.09 -4.88 1.36
CA LEU A 120 -17.62 -4.83 1.31
C LEU A 120 -16.99 -4.58 2.69
N GLY A 121 -17.77 -4.64 3.77
CA GLY A 121 -17.35 -4.34 5.14
C GLY A 121 -17.66 -2.90 5.57
N ALA A 122 -17.55 -2.64 6.88
CA ALA A 122 -17.91 -1.39 7.56
C ALA A 122 -16.91 -0.22 7.31
N ALA A 123 -16.46 -0.03 6.06
CA ALA A 123 -15.49 1.01 5.70
C ALA A 123 -16.11 2.18 4.92
N ALA A 124 -17.44 2.24 4.78
CA ALA A 124 -18.13 3.32 4.09
C ALA A 124 -18.90 4.21 5.07
N THR A 125 -18.23 4.73 6.11
CA THR A 125 -18.64 6.05 6.59
C THR A 125 -18.14 7.02 5.54
N ALA A 126 -19.06 7.59 4.75
CA ALA A 126 -18.75 8.71 3.87
C ALA A 126 -18.20 9.83 4.76
N GLN A 127 -16.87 9.91 4.86
CA GLN A 127 -16.20 11.04 5.48
C GLN A 127 -16.45 12.21 4.55
N ALA A 128 -17.09 13.26 5.08
CA ALA A 128 -17.31 14.48 4.33
C ALA A 128 -15.97 14.94 3.76
N ALA A 129 -15.95 15.34 2.49
CA ALA A 129 -14.75 15.90 1.90
C ALA A 129 -14.33 17.11 2.77
N PRO A 130 -13.07 17.17 3.24
CA PRO A 130 -12.61 18.30 4.01
C PRO A 130 -12.73 19.56 3.16
N ASP A 131 -13.22 20.65 3.76
CA ASP A 131 -13.21 21.95 3.08
C ASP A 131 -11.74 22.39 2.82
N ALA A 132 -11.53 23.29 1.87
CA ALA A 132 -10.21 23.74 1.44
C ALA A 132 -9.35 24.22 2.63
N ALA A 133 -9.96 24.90 3.62
CA ALA A 133 -9.27 25.33 4.83
C ALA A 133 -8.80 24.15 5.69
N GLU A 134 -9.61 23.10 5.83
CA GLU A 134 -9.27 21.90 6.57
C GLU A 134 -8.19 21.08 5.85
N PHE A 135 -8.25 21.00 4.52
CA PHE A 135 -7.19 20.40 3.71
C PHE A 135 -5.86 21.13 3.90
N VAL A 136 -5.84 22.47 3.82
CA VAL A 136 -4.63 23.26 4.03
C VAL A 136 -4.10 23.08 5.45
N ARG A 137 -4.98 23.04 6.46
CA ARG A 137 -4.59 22.75 7.84
C ARG A 137 -3.97 21.35 7.96
N HIS A 138 -4.58 20.32 7.35
CA HIS A 138 -4.01 18.97 7.33
C HIS A 138 -2.63 18.93 6.67
N LEU A 139 -2.49 19.65 5.55
CA LEU A 139 -1.25 19.67 4.77
C LEU A 139 -0.12 20.43 5.47
N LEU A 140 -0.42 21.54 6.14
CA LEU A 140 0.60 22.43 6.72
C LEU A 140 0.85 22.21 8.20
N VAL A 141 -0.21 21.97 8.98
CA VAL A 141 -0.14 21.85 10.44
C VAL A 141 -0.04 20.38 10.84
N ASP A 142 -0.97 19.55 10.38
CA ASP A 142 -1.01 18.14 10.82
C ASP A 142 0.19 17.35 10.25
N SER A 143 0.73 17.75 9.10
CA SER A 143 1.95 17.15 8.55
C SER A 143 3.22 17.44 9.35
N LEU A 144 3.22 18.45 10.22
CA LEU A 144 4.34 18.80 11.11
C LEU A 144 4.16 18.25 12.53
N GLN A 145 3.22 17.32 12.73
CA GLN A 145 3.07 16.59 13.98
C GLN A 145 4.36 15.84 14.36
N ASN A 146 4.47 15.49 15.65
CA ASN A 146 5.63 14.80 16.19
C ASN A 146 5.96 13.53 15.36
N PRO A 147 7.17 13.42 14.80
CA PRO A 147 7.54 12.30 13.93
C PRO A 147 7.53 10.94 14.64
N PHE A 148 7.77 10.92 15.96
CA PHE A 148 7.70 9.68 16.74
C PHE A 148 6.26 9.19 16.90
N HIS A 149 5.31 10.11 17.05
CA HIS A 149 3.89 9.79 17.04
C HIS A 149 3.46 9.29 15.65
N ALA A 150 3.89 9.97 14.59
CA ALA A 150 3.60 9.55 13.22
C ALA A 150 4.15 8.15 12.88
N LEU A 151 5.34 7.81 13.39
CA LEU A 151 5.92 6.47 13.27
C LEU A 151 5.10 5.41 14.01
N ALA A 152 4.64 5.72 15.23
CA ALA A 152 3.87 4.78 16.05
C ALA A 152 2.49 4.48 15.44
N ASP A 153 1.79 5.53 14.99
CA ASP A 153 0.43 5.41 14.46
C ASP A 153 0.38 5.22 12.94
N THR A 154 1.53 5.10 12.29
CA THR A 154 1.65 4.93 10.83
C THR A 154 0.94 6.06 10.05
N LEU A 155 1.04 7.29 10.55
CA LEU A 155 0.51 8.48 9.88
C LEU A 155 1.40 8.83 8.69
N VAL A 156 0.97 8.44 7.50
CA VAL A 156 1.80 8.48 6.28
C VAL A 156 2.25 9.91 5.93
N LEU A 157 1.34 10.88 5.92
CA LEU A 157 1.66 12.25 5.52
C LEU A 157 2.71 12.91 6.44
N PRO A 158 2.52 12.96 7.78
CA PRO A 158 3.53 13.52 8.67
C PRO A 158 4.87 12.76 8.62
N LEU A 159 4.81 11.44 8.44
CA LEU A 159 6.01 10.60 8.32
C LEU A 159 6.85 10.96 7.10
N ILE A 160 6.20 11.17 5.95
CA ILE A 160 6.87 11.61 4.72
C ILE A 160 7.48 13.00 4.92
N VAL A 161 6.73 13.96 5.47
CA VAL A 161 7.25 15.33 5.69
C VAL A 161 8.45 15.33 6.63
N ALA A 162 8.40 14.58 7.74
CA ALA A 162 9.53 14.43 8.64
C ALA A 162 10.76 13.80 7.95
N ALA A 163 10.55 12.74 7.15
CA ALA A 163 11.62 12.09 6.40
C ALA A 163 12.24 13.01 5.33
N LEU A 164 11.42 13.81 4.64
CA LEU A 164 11.88 14.82 3.67
C LEU A 164 12.79 15.85 4.35
N LEU A 165 12.34 16.41 5.48
CA LEU A 165 13.11 17.41 6.24
C LEU A 165 14.42 16.83 6.78
N LEU A 166 14.37 15.63 7.35
CA LEU A 166 15.57 14.96 7.85
C LEU A 166 16.56 14.62 6.73
N GLY A 167 16.07 14.07 5.62
CA GLY A 167 16.90 13.75 4.45
C GLY A 167 17.58 14.99 3.87
N ALA A 168 16.84 16.10 3.74
CA ALA A 168 17.37 17.37 3.26
C ALA A 168 18.40 17.97 4.23
N ALA A 169 18.16 17.86 5.54
CA ALA A 169 19.11 18.32 6.55
C ALA A 169 20.41 17.51 6.53
N ILE A 170 20.33 16.17 6.44
CA ILE A 170 21.51 15.30 6.35
C ILE A 170 22.28 15.54 5.05
N GLY A 171 21.59 15.71 3.92
CA GLY A 171 22.24 15.94 2.62
C GLY A 171 23.07 17.22 2.56
N GLN A 172 22.71 18.23 3.34
CA GLN A 172 23.44 19.49 3.46
C GLN A 172 24.37 19.55 4.68
N ALA A 173 24.36 18.51 5.53
CA ALA A 173 25.09 18.50 6.78
C ALA A 173 26.61 18.34 6.55
N PRO A 174 27.46 18.98 7.38
CA PRO A 174 28.91 18.76 7.33
C PRO A 174 29.29 17.30 7.60
N GLN A 175 30.48 16.88 7.15
CA GLN A 175 30.96 15.48 7.26
C GLN A 175 30.93 14.91 8.69
N ARG A 176 30.96 15.74 9.73
CA ARG A 176 30.78 15.29 11.13
C ARG A 176 29.48 14.49 11.35
N PHE A 177 28.47 14.66 10.51
CA PHE A 177 27.19 13.95 10.56
C PHE A 177 27.08 12.78 9.58
N ALA A 178 28.17 12.39 8.90
CA ALA A 178 28.14 11.29 7.92
C ALA A 178 27.61 9.97 8.48
N THR A 179 27.83 9.70 9.78
CA THR A 179 27.30 8.51 10.46
C THR A 179 25.77 8.49 10.49
N LEU A 180 25.11 9.64 10.65
CA LEU A 180 23.64 9.70 10.59
C LEU A 180 23.13 9.41 9.18
N GLY A 181 23.84 9.88 8.16
CA GLY A 181 23.53 9.56 6.77
C GLY A 181 23.67 8.06 6.46
N ARG A 182 24.72 7.41 6.99
CA ARG A 182 24.89 5.95 6.87
C ARG A 182 23.80 5.17 7.61
N LEU A 183 23.43 5.59 8.82
CA LEU A 183 22.38 4.95 9.59
C LEU A 183 21.04 4.92 8.83
N VAL A 184 20.71 6.01 8.12
CA VAL A 184 19.48 6.06 7.30
C VAL A 184 19.52 5.06 6.14
N ASP A 185 20.67 4.88 5.49
CA ASP A 185 20.81 3.89 4.40
C ASP A 185 20.78 2.46 4.95
N GLU A 186 21.49 2.20 6.04
CA GLU A 186 21.49 0.89 6.71
C GLU A 186 20.09 0.52 7.21
N LEU A 187 19.32 1.50 7.71
CA LEU A 187 17.93 1.31 8.09
C LEU A 187 17.05 0.97 6.88
N LEU A 188 17.27 1.60 5.73
CA LEU A 188 16.56 1.27 4.48
C LEU A 188 16.88 -0.18 4.05
N ASP A 189 18.16 -0.57 4.07
CA ASP A 189 18.59 -1.92 3.72
C ASP A 189 17.98 -2.97 4.67
N LEU A 190 17.96 -2.70 5.97
CA LEU A 190 17.32 -3.58 6.97
C LEU A 190 15.80 -3.63 6.77
N ALA A 191 15.14 -2.51 6.49
CA ALA A 191 13.70 -2.49 6.20
C ALA A 191 13.38 -3.33 4.96
N LEU A 192 14.17 -3.22 3.89
CA LEU A 192 14.04 -4.03 2.68
C LEU A 192 14.28 -5.53 2.97
N LEU A 193 15.21 -5.87 3.87
CA LEU A 193 15.42 -7.26 4.29
C LEU A 193 14.17 -7.85 4.98
N VAL A 194 13.56 -7.09 5.90
CA VAL A 194 12.33 -7.51 6.59
C VAL A 194 11.17 -7.63 5.60
N VAL A 195 11.04 -6.70 4.64
CA VAL A 195 10.07 -6.82 3.53
C VAL A 195 10.31 -8.13 2.76
N GLY A 196 11.56 -8.50 2.51
CA GLY A 196 11.92 -9.77 1.90
C GLY A 196 11.41 -10.99 2.69
N TRP A 197 11.47 -10.95 4.03
CA TRP A 197 10.92 -12.00 4.88
C TRP A 197 9.39 -12.07 4.80
N VAL A 198 8.71 -10.91 4.85
CA VAL A 198 7.25 -10.84 4.70
C VAL A 198 6.82 -11.36 3.32
N MET A 199 7.57 -11.04 2.26
CA MET A 199 7.28 -11.50 0.90
C MET A 199 7.46 -13.01 0.72
N ARG A 200 8.33 -13.66 1.49
CA ARG A 200 8.40 -15.14 1.51
C ARG A 200 7.13 -15.78 2.08
N PHE A 201 6.44 -15.10 2.98
CA PHE A 201 5.15 -15.53 3.54
C PHE A 201 3.96 -15.17 2.64
N ALA A 202 4.15 -14.28 1.65
CA ALA A 202 3.08 -13.75 0.81
C ALA A 202 2.21 -14.80 0.10
N PRO A 203 2.73 -15.92 -0.46
CA PRO A 203 1.89 -16.95 -1.07
C PRO A 203 0.83 -17.51 -0.11
N LEU A 204 1.20 -17.74 1.15
CA LEU A 204 0.28 -18.22 2.19
C LEU A 204 -0.70 -17.12 2.62
N GLY A 205 -0.20 -15.90 2.83
CA GLY A 205 -1.03 -14.76 3.23
C GLY A 205 -2.10 -14.39 2.18
N ILE A 206 -1.70 -14.27 0.91
CA ILE A 206 -2.59 -13.98 -0.21
C ILE A 206 -3.56 -15.13 -0.45
N GLY A 207 -3.08 -16.39 -0.39
CA GLY A 207 -3.95 -17.56 -0.46
C GLY A 207 -5.03 -17.55 0.62
N ALA A 208 -4.66 -17.22 1.86
CA ALA A 208 -5.58 -17.13 2.99
C ALA A 208 -6.60 -15.97 2.84
N LEU A 209 -6.16 -14.80 2.36
CA LEU A 209 -7.03 -13.66 2.06
C LEU A 209 -8.04 -13.99 0.95
N LEU A 210 -7.59 -14.63 -0.13
CA LEU A 210 -8.45 -15.06 -1.23
C LEU A 210 -9.40 -16.18 -0.80
N ALA A 211 -8.94 -17.14 0.00
CA ALA A 211 -9.79 -18.19 0.57
C ALA A 211 -10.91 -17.59 1.41
N LYS A 212 -10.60 -16.63 2.29
CA LYS A 212 -11.61 -15.91 3.06
C LYS A 212 -12.58 -15.17 2.14
N LEU A 213 -12.07 -14.41 1.17
CA LEU A 213 -12.88 -13.65 0.23
C LEU A 213 -13.86 -14.56 -0.53
N VAL A 214 -13.39 -15.65 -1.13
CA VAL A 214 -14.22 -16.61 -1.88
C VAL A 214 -15.20 -17.37 -0.97
N ALA A 215 -14.80 -17.70 0.26
CA ALA A 215 -15.71 -18.34 1.19
C ALA A 215 -16.87 -17.43 1.59
N THR A 216 -16.63 -16.13 1.83
CA THR A 216 -17.63 -15.23 2.44
C THR A 216 -18.32 -14.28 1.47
N ALA A 217 -17.73 -13.99 0.31
CA ALA A 217 -18.30 -13.05 -0.65
C ALA A 217 -19.38 -13.70 -1.52
N SER A 218 -20.34 -12.89 -1.96
CA SER A 218 -21.37 -13.33 -2.92
C SER A 218 -20.85 -13.20 -4.36
N LEU A 219 -21.51 -13.90 -5.29
CA LEU A 219 -21.20 -13.79 -6.72
C LEU A 219 -21.30 -12.35 -7.25
N ALA A 220 -22.21 -11.54 -6.69
CA ALA A 220 -22.33 -10.13 -7.03
C ALA A 220 -21.07 -9.32 -6.67
N VAL A 221 -20.46 -9.60 -5.50
CA VAL A 221 -19.19 -8.97 -5.10
C VAL A 221 -18.05 -9.37 -6.05
N PHE A 222 -18.00 -10.63 -6.50
CA PHE A 222 -17.03 -11.05 -7.51
C PHE A 222 -17.19 -10.33 -8.84
N GLY A 223 -18.42 -10.18 -9.33
CA GLY A 223 -18.70 -9.42 -10.55
C GLY A 223 -18.26 -7.95 -10.43
N ALA A 224 -18.54 -7.33 -9.28
CA ALA A 224 -18.11 -5.96 -9.01
C ALA A 224 -16.57 -5.82 -8.93
N LEU A 225 -15.89 -6.73 -8.24
CA LEU A 225 -14.43 -6.74 -8.17
C LEU A 225 -13.78 -6.98 -9.55
N ALA A 226 -14.35 -7.87 -10.36
CA ALA A 226 -13.89 -8.10 -11.72
C ALA A 226 -14.07 -6.86 -12.62
N SER A 227 -15.25 -6.21 -12.55
CA SER A 227 -15.50 -4.95 -13.25
C SER A 227 -14.54 -3.85 -12.79
N PHE A 228 -14.33 -3.72 -11.47
CA PHE A 228 -13.39 -2.76 -10.90
C PHE A 228 -11.97 -3.02 -11.40
N ALA A 229 -11.49 -4.26 -11.32
CA ALA A 229 -10.15 -4.64 -11.80
C ALA A 229 -9.97 -4.38 -13.30
N LEU A 230 -11.00 -4.66 -14.11
CA LEU A 230 -10.97 -4.40 -15.55
C LEU A 230 -10.88 -2.90 -15.84
N VAL A 231 -11.73 -2.09 -15.22
CA VAL A 231 -11.71 -0.62 -15.40
C VAL A 231 -10.38 -0.03 -14.96
N VAL A 232 -9.85 -0.44 -13.80
CA VAL A 232 -8.54 0.02 -13.31
C VAL A 232 -7.43 -0.40 -14.27
N THR A 233 -7.42 -1.64 -14.75
CA THR A 233 -6.37 -2.13 -15.67
C THR A 233 -6.45 -1.43 -17.03
N ALA A 234 -7.66 -1.22 -17.57
CA ALA A 234 -7.84 -0.53 -18.84
C ALA A 234 -7.43 0.95 -18.75
N THR A 235 -7.78 1.64 -17.66
CA THR A 235 -7.43 3.05 -17.45
C THR A 235 -5.94 3.25 -17.18
N THR A 236 -5.28 2.35 -16.45
CA THR A 236 -3.82 2.41 -16.26
C THR A 236 -3.06 2.14 -17.56
N LEU A 237 -3.52 1.20 -18.39
CA LEU A 237 -2.97 1.00 -19.73
C LEU A 237 -3.16 2.21 -20.62
N LEU A 238 -4.35 2.83 -20.60
CA LEU A 238 -4.63 4.05 -21.38
C LEU A 238 -3.76 5.23 -20.94
N HIS A 239 -3.54 5.39 -19.63
CA HIS A 239 -2.70 6.47 -19.11
C HIS A 239 -1.19 6.22 -19.32
N GLY A 240 -0.76 4.96 -19.29
CA GLY A 240 0.64 4.56 -19.43
C GLY A 240 1.16 4.47 -20.87
N LEU A 241 0.28 4.55 -21.86
CA LEU A 241 0.58 4.66 -23.30
C LEU A 241 0.80 6.12 -23.70
#